data_AF-A0A442HSC6-F1
#
_entry.id   AF-A0A442HSC6-F1
#
_cell.length_a   1.000
_cell.length_b   1.000
_cell.length_c   1.000
_cell.angle_alpha   90.00
_cell.angle_beta   90.00
_cell.angle_gamma   90.00
#
_symmetry.space_group_name_H-M   'P 1'
#
loop_
_entity.id
_entity.type
_entity.pdbx_description
1 polymer ?
#
loop_
_entity_poly.entity_id
_entity_poly.type
_entity_poly.pdbx_seq_one_letter_code
_entity_poly.pdbx_strand_id
1 'polypeptide(L)' 'VLAKWLAMNPRLMILDEPTRGIDIGAKAEIYGLMRSLADAGVAVLMISSDMEEVIGVSDRIAVMHEGQI' A
#
# COMPACT_ATOMS: atom_id res chain seq x y z
N VAL A 1 -2.50 -3.11 -14.28
CA VAL A 1 -1.84 -1.78 -14.33
C VAL A 1 -0.59 -1.73 -13.47
N LEU A 2 -0.59 -2.33 -12.28
CA LEU A 2 0.56 -2.38 -11.35
C LEU A 2 1.91 -2.74 -12.00
N ALA A 3 1.96 -3.79 -12.83
CA ALA A 3 3.18 -4.19 -13.55
C ALA A 3 3.79 -3.05 -14.41
N LYS A 4 2.96 -2.19 -15.00
CA LYS A 4 3.42 -1.03 -15.78
C LYS A 4 4.08 0.02 -14.90
N TRP A 5 3.59 0.21 -13.67
CA TRP A 5 4.18 1.15 -12.72
C TRP A 5 5.50 0.62 -12.16
N LEU A 6 5.56 -0.69 -11.88
CA LEU A 6 6.80 -1.34 -11.43
C LEU A 6 7.91 -1.25 -12.47
N ALA A 7 7.58 -1.39 -13.75
CA ALA A 7 8.53 -1.24 -14.86
C ALA A 7 9.17 0.16 -14.96
N MET A 8 8.61 1.17 -14.27
CA MET A 8 9.16 2.54 -14.24
C MET A 8 10.26 2.73 -13.17
N ASN A 9 10.57 1.71 -12.37
CA ASN A 9 11.48 1.80 -11.21
C ASN A 9 11.19 3.02 -10.31
N PRO A 10 9.97 3.14 -9.75
CA PRO A 10 9.62 4.28 -8.93
C PRO A 10 10.43 4.30 -7.63
N ARG A 11 10.74 5.51 -7.15
CA ARG A 11 11.28 5.72 -5.78
C ARG A 11 10.17 5.87 -4.73
N LEU A 12 8.94 6.18 -5.18
CA LEU A 12 7.74 6.34 -4.36
C LEU A 12 6.55 5.74 -5.09
N MET A 13 5.77 4.94 -4.38
CA MET A 13 4.49 4.41 -4.84
C MET A 13 3.38 4.91 -3.92
N ILE A 14 2.34 5.52 -4.51
CA ILE A 14 1.15 5.97 -3.79
C ILE A 14 0.00 5.07 -4.21
N LEU A 15 -0.65 4.44 -3.24
CA LEU A 15 -1.69 3.44 -3.45
C LEU A 15 -2.94 3.86 -2.69
N ASP A 16 -4.01 4.14 -3.42
CA ASP A 16 -5.31 4.51 -2.85
C ASP A 16 -6.24 3.30 -2.93
N GLU A 17 -6.65 2.80 -1.75
CA GLU A 17 -7.52 1.64 -1.58
C GLU A 17 -7.01 0.39 -2.35
N PRO A 18 -5.73 -0.04 -2.14
CA PRO A 18 -5.05 -0.99 -3.03
C PRO A 18 -5.67 -2.39 -3.10
N THR A 19 -6.45 -2.79 -2.09
CA THR A 19 -7.11 -4.09 -2.04
C THR A 19 -8.64 -4.02 -2.18
N ARG A 20 -9.19 -2.86 -2.53
CA ARG A 20 -10.64 -2.72 -2.69
C ARG A 20 -11.15 -3.56 -3.85
N GLY A 21 -12.12 -4.44 -3.56
CA GLY A 21 -12.70 -5.36 -4.54
C GLY A 21 -11.83 -6.57 -4.85
N ILE A 22 -10.75 -6.79 -4.10
CA ILE A 22 -9.93 -8.00 -4.15
C ILE A 22 -10.45 -9.01 -3.13
N ASP A 23 -10.47 -10.30 -3.51
CA ASP A 23 -10.82 -11.39 -2.61
C ASP A 23 -9.82 -11.47 -1.43
N ILE A 24 -10.30 -11.88 -0.26
CA ILE A 24 -9.50 -11.99 0.98
C ILE A 24 -8.22 -12.82 0.76
N GLY A 25 -8.31 -13.91 -0.02
CA GLY A 25 -7.16 -14.77 -0.30
C GLY A 25 -6.08 -14.08 -1.16
N ALA A 26 -6.47 -13.17 -2.05
CA ALA A 26 -5.56 -12.45 -2.93
C ALA A 26 -4.99 -11.16 -2.31
N LYS A 27 -5.58 -10.65 -1.22
CA LYS A 27 -5.05 -9.48 -0.48
C LYS A 27 -3.62 -9.72 0.01
N ALA A 28 -3.34 -10.93 0.50
CA ALA A 28 -2.02 -11.31 1.01
C ALA A 28 -0.91 -11.17 -0.04
N GLU A 29 -1.20 -11.44 -1.30
CA GLU A 29 -0.23 -11.27 -2.40
C GLU A 29 0.09 -9.80 -2.65
N ILE A 30 -0.93 -8.94 -2.64
CA ILE A 30 -0.76 -7.49 -2.77
C ILE A 30 0.07 -6.94 -1.60
N TYR A 31 -0.18 -7.42 -0.38
CA TYR A 31 0.60 -7.05 0.81
C TYR A 31 2.05 -7.48 0.71
N GLY A 32 2.29 -8.73 0.30
CA GLY A 32 3.64 -9.24 0.07
C GLY A 32 4.40 -8.43 -0.98
N LEU A 33 3.72 -8.03 -2.06
CA LEU A 33 4.32 -7.17 -3.08
C LEU A 33 4.68 -5.80 -2.53
N MET A 34 3.76 -5.10 -1.85
CA MET A 34 4.04 -3.80 -1.23
C MET A 34 5.22 -3.88 -0.26
N ARG A 35 5.27 -4.94 0.56
CA ARG A 35 6.37 -5.19 1.49
C ARG A 35 7.69 -5.39 0.77
N SER A 36 7.72 -6.22 -0.28
CA SER A 36 8.94 -6.46 -1.06
C SER A 36 9.48 -5.18 -1.72
N LEU A 37 8.60 -4.27 -2.13
CA LEU A 37 8.98 -2.98 -2.70
C LEU A 37 9.59 -2.07 -1.62
N ALA A 38 8.97 -2.01 -0.44
CA ALA A 38 9.50 -1.29 0.70
C ALA A 38 10.88 -1.82 1.12
N ASP A 39 11.03 -3.14 1.20
CA ASP A 39 12.30 -3.80 1.53
C ASP A 39 13.38 -3.57 0.46
N ALA A 40 12.98 -3.36 -0.80
CA ALA A 40 13.87 -2.95 -1.90
C ALA A 40 14.21 -1.44 -1.90
N GLY A 41 13.74 -0.68 -0.91
CA GLY A 41 14.03 0.75 -0.73
C GLY A 41 13.07 1.69 -1.46
N VAL A 42 11.96 1.20 -1.99
CA VAL A 42 10.90 2.03 -2.58
C VAL A 42 10.01 2.56 -1.45
N ALA A 43 9.81 3.87 -1.36
CA ALA A 43 8.84 4.40 -0.41
C ALA A 43 7.41 4.00 -0.83
N VAL A 44 6.61 3.51 0.10
CA VAL A 44 5.21 3.15 -0.16
C VAL A 44 4.31 4.00 0.74
N LEU A 45 3.43 4.79 0.14
CA LEU A 45 2.35 5.50 0.81
C LEU A 45 1.03 4.83 0.45
N MET A 46 0.43 4.17 1.42
CA MET A 46 -0.89 3.54 1.27
C MET A 46 -1.95 4.41 1.93
N ILE A 47 -3.06 4.60 1.24
CA ILE A 47 -4.28 5.23 1.74
C ILE A 47 -5.33 4.12 1.76
N SER A 48 -5.90 3.87 2.92
CA SER A 48 -6.91 2.83 3.09
C SER A 48 -7.87 3.19 4.22
N SER A 49 -9.13 2.84 4.03
CA SER A 49 -10.15 2.85 5.07
C SER A 49 -10.30 1.49 5.80
N ASP A 50 -9.58 0.46 5.36
CA ASP A 50 -9.56 -0.87 5.98
C ASP A 50 -8.54 -0.92 7.13
N MET A 51 -9.03 -1.05 8.36
CA MET A 51 -8.19 -1.05 9.56
C MET A 51 -7.25 -2.26 9.64
N GLU A 52 -7.67 -3.42 9.13
CA GLU A 52 -6.83 -4.63 9.14
C GLU A 52 -5.62 -4.45 8.22
N GLU A 53 -5.83 -3.81 7.06
CA GLU A 53 -4.78 -3.48 6.10
C GLU A 53 -3.80 -2.45 6.69
N VAL A 54 -4.32 -1.36 7.27
CA VAL A 54 -3.51 -0.30 7.87
C VAL A 54 -2.62 -0.86 8.99
N ILE A 55 -3.19 -1.66 9.91
CA ILE A 55 -2.45 -2.24 11.03
C ILE A 55 -1.48 -3.35 10.58
N GLY A 56 -1.89 -4.18 9.62
CA GLY A 56 -1.14 -5.38 9.22
C GLY A 56 0.08 -5.10 8.34
N VAL A 57 0.10 -3.98 7.62
CA VAL A 57 1.09 -3.74 6.55
C VAL A 57 1.97 -2.51 6.80
N SER A 58 1.49 -1.54 7.56
CA SER A 58 2.16 -0.24 7.68
C SER A 58 3.30 -0.25 8.71
N ASP A 59 4.47 0.30 8.34
CA ASP A 59 5.53 0.59 9.32
C ASP A 59 5.17 1.79 10.22
N ARG A 60 4.41 2.75 9.65
CA ARG A 60 3.95 3.97 10.32
C ARG A 60 2.55 4.31 9.85
N ILE A 61 1.72 4.77 10.78
CA ILE A 61 0.33 5.14 10.52
C ILE A 61 0.15 6.63 10.81
N ALA A 62 -0.55 7.32 9.92
CA ALA A 62 -1.00 8.70 10.07
C ALA A 62 -2.51 8.74 9.84
N VAL A 63 -3.24 9.47 10.69
CA VAL A 63 -4.71 9.58 10.58
C VAL A 63 -5.04 11.01 10.20
N MET A 64 -5.75 11.21 9.09
CA MET A 64 -6.20 12.54 8.70
C MET A 64 -7.64 12.78 9.17
N HIS A 65 -7.88 13.90 9.86
CA HIS A 65 -9.20 14.39 10.23
C HIS A 65 -9.33 15.87 9.88
N GLU A 66 -10.36 16.24 9.13
CA GLU A 66 -10.62 17.63 8.68
C GLU A 66 -9.39 18.32 8.04
N GLY A 67 -8.58 17.57 7.28
CA GLY A 67 -7.40 18.09 6.60
C GLY A 67 -6.15 18.23 7.47
N GLN A 68 -6.19 17.75 8.72
CA GLN A 68 -5.05 17.71 9.64
C GLN A 68 -4.66 16.26 9.95
N ILE A 69 -3.36 16.02 10.15
CA ILE A 69 -2.78 14.70 10.50
C ILE A 69 -2.46 14.66 11.99
#